data_AF-D6PKQ9-F1
#
_entry.id   AF-D6PKQ9-F1
#
_cell.length_a   1.000
_cell.length_b   1.000
_cell.length_c   1.000
_cell.angle_alpha   90.00
_cell.angle_beta   90.00
_cell.angle_gamma   90.00
#
_symmetry.space_group_name_H-M   'P 1'
#
loop_
_entity.id
_entity.type
_entity.pdbx_description
1 polymer ?
#
loop_
_entity_poly.entity_id
_entity_poly.type
_entity_poly.pdbx_seq_one_letter_code
_entity_poly.pdbx_strand_id
1 'polypeptide(L)'
;MAGLFDLIETVGPHIAALKTHVDLVDDWTGEAWARFCQAAKDADLLIFEDRKFADIGGISRKQMAGVYNIRAWSDLVTAHLISGPDIVDGLQAGWSDVGREGGVLLLAQMSSRGTF
;
A
#
# COMPACT_ATOMS: atom_id res chain seq x y z
N MET A 1 14.25 6.59 -7.64
CA MET A 1 14.22 5.20 -7.10
C MET A 1 15.53 4.69 -6.51
N ALA A 2 16.73 5.08 -6.96
CA ALA A 2 17.99 4.55 -6.40
C ALA A 2 18.05 4.62 -4.85
N GLY A 3 17.69 5.77 -4.27
CA GLY A 3 17.67 5.93 -2.81
C GLY A 3 16.67 5.03 -2.05
N LEU A 4 15.66 4.45 -2.71
CA LEU A 4 14.76 3.47 -2.08
C LEU A 4 15.44 2.10 -1.91
N PHE A 5 16.29 1.71 -2.85
CA PHE A 5 17.05 0.45 -2.74
C PHE A 5 18.13 0.58 -1.66
N ASP A 6 18.86 1.69 -1.64
CA ASP A 6 19.86 1.96 -0.59
C ASP A 6 19.22 1.96 0.82
N LEU A 7 17.98 2.43 0.92
CA LEU A 7 17.22 2.41 2.17
C LEU A 7 16.92 0.97 2.62
N ILE A 8 16.46 0.09 1.73
CA ILE A 8 16.23 -1.33 2.06
C ILE A 8 17.51 -1.97 2.58
N GLU A 9 18.64 -1.77 1.90
CA GLU A 9 19.92 -2.36 2.30
C GLU A 9 20.39 -1.85 3.67
N THR A 10 20.16 -0.56 3.96
CA THR A 10 20.64 0.08 5.18
C THR A 10 19.77 -0.22 6.39
N VAL A 11 18.43 -0.20 6.23
CA VAL A 11 17.50 -0.29 7.37
C VAL A 11 16.68 -1.57 7.41
N GLY A 12 16.68 -2.37 6.34
CA GLY A 12 15.90 -3.60 6.23
C GLY A 12 16.05 -4.54 7.44
N PRO A 13 17.28 -4.85 7.91
CA PRO A 13 17.49 -5.68 9.09
C PRO A 13 16.91 -5.14 10.41
N HIS A 14 16.42 -3.90 10.43
CA HIS A 14 15.97 -3.19 11.63
C HIS A 14 14.47 -2.87 11.63
N ILE A 15 13.73 -3.21 10.57
CA ILE A 15 12.32 -2.89 10.41
C ILE A 15 11.53 -4.16 10.03
N ALA A 16 10.22 -4.16 10.31
CA ALA A 16 9.33 -5.26 9.92
C ALA A 16 8.52 -4.94 8.65
N ALA A 17 8.35 -3.65 8.34
CA ALA A 17 7.53 -3.22 7.22
C ALA A 17 8.01 -1.90 6.62
N LEU A 18 7.84 -1.77 5.31
CA LEU A 18 8.05 -0.55 4.56
C LEU A 18 6.71 0.12 4.28
N LYS A 19 6.55 1.34 4.82
CA LYS A 19 5.45 2.22 4.47
C LYS A 19 5.79 3.00 3.21
N THR A 20 4.93 2.92 2.20
CA THR A 20 5.12 3.58 0.91
C THR A 20 4.04 4.63 0.64
N HIS A 21 4.41 5.62 -0.18
CA HIS A 21 3.53 6.54 -0.89
C HIS A 21 3.97 6.50 -2.35
N VAL A 22 3.52 5.47 -3.07
CA VAL A 22 3.93 5.27 -4.47
C VAL A 22 3.57 6.46 -5.37
N ASP A 23 2.54 7.20 -5.01
CA ASP A 23 2.06 8.40 -5.68
C ASP A 23 2.98 9.62 -5.55
N LEU A 24 3.96 9.57 -4.64
CA LEU A 24 4.98 10.60 -4.45
C LEU A 24 6.35 10.22 -5.06
N VAL A 25 6.41 9.14 -5.84
CA VAL A 25 7.64 8.68 -6.49
C VAL A 25 7.71 9.27 -7.91
N ASP A 26 8.50 10.34 -8.06
CA ASP A 26 8.60 11.12 -9.32
C ASP A 26 9.07 10.29 -10.52
N ASP A 27 10.00 9.37 -10.32
CA ASP A 27 10.59 8.52 -11.36
C ASP A 27 9.96 7.12 -11.42
N TRP A 28 8.71 6.98 -10.98
CA TRP A 28 8.00 5.70 -10.94
C TRP A 28 7.84 5.07 -12.32
N THR A 29 8.14 3.76 -12.39
CA THR A 29 7.72 2.88 -13.48
C THR A 29 7.29 1.53 -12.92
N GLY A 30 6.38 0.84 -13.60
CA GLY A 30 5.91 -0.47 -13.16
C GLY A 30 7.04 -1.50 -13.03
N GLU A 31 8.01 -1.50 -13.94
CA GLU A 31 9.15 -2.43 -13.92
C GLU A 31 10.07 -2.18 -12.72
N ALA A 32 10.47 -0.92 -12.51
CA ALA A 32 11.37 -0.60 -11.42
C ALA A 32 10.68 -0.73 -10.05
N TRP A 33 9.38 -0.45 -9.97
CA TRP A 33 8.59 -0.69 -8.76
C TRP A 33 8.48 -2.18 -8.43
N ALA A 34 8.27 -3.03 -9.44
CA ALA A 34 8.28 -4.48 -9.25
C ALA A 34 9.62 -4.98 -8.69
N ARG A 35 10.75 -4.44 -9.18
CA ARG A 35 12.09 -4.73 -8.64
C ARG A 35 12.26 -4.27 -7.19
N PHE A 36 11.74 -3.08 -6.86
CA PHE A 36 11.76 -2.57 -5.49
C PHE A 36 10.95 -3.48 -4.55
N CYS A 37 9.75 -3.88 -4.95
CA CYS A 37 8.93 -4.80 -4.17
C CYS A 37 9.59 -6.18 -4.00
N GLN A 38 10.32 -6.65 -5.01
CA GLN A 38 11.08 -7.90 -4.88
C GLN A 38 12.23 -7.76 -3.87
N ALA A 39 13.00 -6.66 -3.94
CA ALA A 39 14.08 -6.42 -2.98
C ALA A 39 13.57 -6.33 -1.53
N ALA A 40 12.41 -5.71 -1.31
CA ALA A 40 11.78 -5.67 0.01
C ALA A 40 11.39 -7.07 0.51
N LYS A 41 10.83 -7.91 -0.36
CA LYS A 41 10.49 -9.31 -0.02
C LYS A 41 11.72 -10.15 0.27
N ASP A 42 12.79 -9.98 -0.51
CA ASP A 42 14.05 -10.68 -0.29
C ASP A 42 14.70 -10.29 1.05
N ALA A 43 14.41 -9.09 1.56
CA ALA A 43 14.79 -8.60 2.88
C ALA A 43 13.81 -8.97 4.01
N ASP A 44 12.82 -9.84 3.75
CA ASP A 44 11.78 -10.26 4.70
C ASP A 44 10.92 -9.10 5.25
N LEU A 45 10.63 -8.11 4.39
CA LEU A 45 9.84 -6.94 4.75
C LEU A 45 8.43 -7.01 4.18
N LEU A 46 7.43 -6.69 5.02
CA LEU A 46 6.09 -6.39 4.55
C LEU A 46 6.07 -5.05 3.84
N ILE A 47 5.29 -4.94 2.76
CA ILE A 47 5.08 -3.67 2.07
C ILE A 47 3.66 -3.19 2.34
N PHE A 48 3.53 -2.02 2.99
CA PHE A 48 2.24 -1.35 3.13
C PHE A 48 2.19 -0.03 2.38
N GLU A 49 1.14 0.13 1.59
CA GLU A 49 0.88 1.37 0.84
C GLU A 49 -0.07 2.25 1.64
N ASP A 50 0.42 3.41 2.06
CA ASP A 50 -0.31 4.36 2.90
C ASP A 50 -1.24 5.27 2.08
N ARG A 51 -2.05 4.64 1.22
CA ARG A 51 -2.90 5.34 0.26
C ARG A 51 -4.08 6.06 0.90
N LYS A 52 -4.45 5.69 2.13
CA LYS A 52 -5.60 6.22 2.89
C LYS A 52 -6.88 6.22 2.04
N PHE A 53 -7.26 5.05 1.53
CA PHE A 53 -8.50 4.89 0.77
C PHE A 53 -9.69 5.45 1.57
N ALA A 54 -10.56 6.24 0.93
CA ALA A 54 -11.66 6.94 1.61
C ALA A 54 -12.91 7.05 0.74
N ASP A 55 -13.09 6.11 -0.19
CA ASP A 55 -14.21 6.07 -1.13
C ASP A 55 -15.06 4.81 -0.92
N ILE A 56 -16.20 4.70 -1.59
CA ILE A 56 -17.07 3.53 -1.55
C ILE A 56 -16.35 2.29 -2.11
N GLY A 57 -16.74 1.10 -1.66
CA GLY A 57 -16.03 -0.16 -1.95
C GLY A 57 -15.72 -0.41 -3.43
N GLY A 58 -16.72 -0.20 -4.31
CA GLY A 58 -16.53 -0.38 -5.76
C GLY A 58 -15.50 0.56 -6.38
N ILE A 59 -15.35 1.78 -5.85
CA ILE A 59 -14.35 2.75 -6.32
C ILE A 59 -12.98 2.40 -5.73
N SER A 60 -12.92 2.08 -4.44
CA SER A 60 -11.67 1.65 -3.77
C SER A 60 -11.06 0.42 -4.46
N ARG A 61 -11.88 -0.58 -4.86
CA ARG A 61 -11.44 -1.73 -5.68
C ARG A 61 -10.78 -1.30 -7.01
N LYS A 62 -11.38 -0.35 -7.72
CA LYS A 62 -10.84 0.16 -9.00
C LYS A 62 -9.55 0.95 -8.79
N GLN A 63 -9.47 1.74 -7.72
CA GLN A 63 -8.28 2.51 -7.38
C GLN A 63 -7.09 1.57 -7.08
N MET A 64 -7.32 0.42 -6.45
CA MET A 64 -6.28 -0.60 -6.30
C MET A 64 -5.73 -1.13 -7.63
N ALA A 65 -6.55 -1.15 -8.69
CA ALA A 65 -6.17 -1.60 -10.03
C ALA A 65 -5.66 -0.48 -10.95
N GLY A 66 -5.62 0.78 -10.46
CA GLY A 66 -5.24 1.96 -11.23
C GLY A 66 -3.78 1.94 -11.68
N VAL A 67 -3.24 3.11 -12.03
CA VAL A 67 -1.87 3.26 -12.59
C VAL A 67 -0.82 2.49 -11.78
N TYR A 68 -0.87 2.59 -10.45
CA TYR A 68 0.11 1.95 -9.56
C TYR A 68 -0.15 0.47 -9.28
N ASN A 69 -1.32 -0.06 -9.67
CA ASN A 69 -1.76 -1.45 -9.47
C ASN A 69 -1.40 -2.00 -8.08
N ILE A 70 -1.78 -1.25 -7.02
CA ILE A 70 -1.44 -1.50 -5.61
C ILE A 70 -1.72 -2.96 -5.21
N ARG A 71 -2.85 -3.52 -5.66
CA ARG A 71 -3.24 -4.92 -5.39
C ARG A 71 -2.21 -5.95 -5.83
N ALA A 72 -1.34 -5.65 -6.81
CA ALA A 72 -0.37 -6.60 -7.33
C ALA A 72 0.88 -6.75 -6.47
N TRP A 73 1.18 -5.77 -5.60
CA TRP A 73 2.43 -5.77 -4.83
C TRP A 73 2.27 -5.50 -3.34
N SER A 74 1.30 -4.71 -2.89
CA SER A 74 1.16 -4.38 -1.46
C SER A 74 0.65 -5.58 -0.67
N ASP A 75 1.16 -5.76 0.54
CA ASP A 75 0.67 -6.74 1.51
C ASP A 75 -0.39 -6.11 2.41
N LEU A 76 -0.27 -4.81 2.67
CA LEU A 76 -1.16 -4.03 3.52
C LEU A 76 -1.53 -2.68 2.86
N VAL A 77 -2.72 -2.16 3.14
CA VAL A 77 -3.11 -0.79 2.75
C VAL A 77 -3.82 -0.07 3.89
N THR A 78 -3.82 1.27 3.88
CA THR A 78 -4.59 2.08 4.84
C THR A 78 -5.93 2.53 4.27
N ALA A 79 -6.96 2.56 5.10
CA ALA A 79 -8.29 3.03 4.74
C ALA A 79 -8.98 3.81 5.86
N HIS A 80 -9.73 4.84 5.49
CA HIS A 80 -10.67 5.54 6.36
C HIS A 80 -12.03 4.82 6.37
N LEU A 81 -12.68 4.77 7.53
CA LEU A 81 -14.01 4.15 7.67
C LEU A 81 -15.16 5.11 7.31
N ILE A 82 -14.87 6.30 6.78
CA ILE A 82 -15.87 7.33 6.47
C ILE A 82 -16.93 6.87 5.47
N SER A 83 -16.58 5.96 4.55
CA SER A 83 -17.48 5.43 3.53
C SER A 83 -18.24 4.16 3.96
N GLY A 84 -18.12 3.75 5.24
CA GLY A 84 -18.76 2.55 5.78
C GLY A 84 -17.94 1.27 5.56
N PRO A 85 -18.46 0.11 6.01
CA PRO A 85 -17.71 -1.16 5.99
C PRO A 85 -17.39 -1.68 4.59
N ASP A 86 -18.20 -1.34 3.59
CA ASP A 86 -18.05 -1.77 2.19
C ASP A 86 -16.68 -1.41 1.59
N ILE A 87 -15.98 -0.41 2.14
CA ILE A 87 -14.61 -0.11 1.72
C ILE A 87 -13.68 -1.30 1.94
N VAL A 88 -13.83 -2.03 3.05
CA VAL A 88 -13.02 -3.20 3.36
C VAL A 88 -13.30 -4.30 2.35
N ASP A 89 -14.57 -4.58 2.05
CA ASP A 89 -14.97 -5.59 1.05
C ASP A 89 -14.43 -5.24 -0.34
N GLY A 90 -14.50 -3.96 -0.71
CA GLY A 90 -13.95 -3.47 -1.98
C GLY A 90 -12.45 -3.67 -2.08
N LEU A 91 -11.70 -3.39 -1.01
CA LEU A 91 -10.25 -3.58 -0.97
C LEU A 91 -9.88 -5.08 -1.01
N GLN A 92 -10.57 -5.91 -0.23
CA GLN A 92 -10.38 -7.36 -0.25
C GLN A 92 -10.64 -7.95 -1.65
N ALA A 93 -11.74 -7.57 -2.28
CA ALA A 93 -12.04 -7.95 -3.66
C ALA A 93 -10.96 -7.49 -4.65
N GLY A 94 -10.34 -6.33 -4.40
CA GLY A 94 -9.21 -5.83 -5.18
C GLY A 94 -8.02 -6.78 -5.19
N TRP A 95 -7.63 -7.33 -4.03
CA TRP A 95 -6.60 -8.38 -3.98
C TRP A 95 -7.08 -9.71 -4.59
N SER A 96 -8.33 -10.11 -4.34
CA SER A 96 -8.88 -11.36 -4.88
C SER A 96 -8.88 -11.39 -6.41
N ASP A 97 -9.11 -10.25 -7.07
CA ASP A 97 -9.07 -10.13 -8.54
C ASP A 97 -7.74 -10.54 -9.18
N VAL A 98 -6.64 -10.50 -8.41
CA VAL A 98 -5.30 -10.88 -8.86
C VAL A 98 -4.78 -12.12 -8.13
N GLY A 99 -5.67 -12.87 -7.48
CA GLY A 99 -5.33 -14.10 -6.76
C GLY A 99 -4.41 -13.87 -5.56
N ARG A 100 -4.50 -12.70 -4.92
CA ARG A 100 -3.74 -12.36 -3.72
C ARG A 100 -4.67 -12.15 -2.53
N GLU A 101 -4.06 -12.11 -1.35
CA GLU A 101 -4.69 -11.71 -0.09
C GLU A 101 -3.86 -10.56 0.50
N GLY A 102 -4.49 -9.70 1.27
CA GLY A 102 -3.84 -8.57 1.93
C GLY A 102 -4.65 -8.02 3.09
N GLY A 103 -4.00 -7.21 3.93
CA GLY A 103 -4.61 -6.65 5.14
C GLY A 103 -4.97 -5.17 5.01
N VAL A 104 -6.04 -4.76 5.67
CA VAL A 104 -6.47 -3.36 5.73
C VAL A 104 -6.19 -2.82 7.12
N LEU A 105 -5.40 -1.75 7.21
CA LEU A 105 -5.21 -0.96 8.43
C LEU A 105 -6.23 0.16 8.45
N LEU A 106 -7.24 0.03 9.30
CA LEU A 106 -8.26 1.06 9.48
C LEU A 106 -7.71 2.24 10.29
N LEU A 107 -7.86 3.43 9.72
CA LEU A 107 -7.45 4.68 10.36
C LEU A 107 -8.50 5.12 11.37
N ALA A 108 -8.35 4.64 12.61
CA ALA A 108 -9.25 4.99 13.71
C ALA A 108 -9.03 6.42 14.23
N GLN A 109 -7.77 6.87 14.25
CA GLN A 109 -7.36 8.20 14.69
C GLN A 109 -6.17 8.69 13.87
N MET A 110 -5.96 10.01 13.83
CA MET A 110 -4.82 10.62 13.14
C MET A 110 -4.01 11.49 14.10
N SER A 111 -2.70 11.52 13.90
CA SER A 111 -1.76 12.31 14.70
C SER A 111 -1.77 13.81 14.36
N SER A 112 -2.44 14.21 13.27
CA SER A 112 -2.54 15.61 12.87
C SER A 112 -3.31 16.45 13.89
N ARG A 113 -2.91 17.72 14.01
CA ARG A 113 -3.59 18.67 14.89
C ARG A 113 -5.03 18.89 14.43
N GLY A 114 -5.98 18.82 15.36
CA GLY A 114 -7.41 19.09 15.10
C GLY A 114 -8.18 17.91 14.51
N THR A 115 -7.65 16.69 14.60
CA THR A 115 -8.39 15.48 14.26
C THR A 115 -9.26 15.04 15.45
N PHE A 116 -10.49 14.61 15.19
CA PHE A 116 -11.45 14.11 16.19
C PHE A 116 -11.75 12.63 15.92
#